data_AF-A0A842ZXZ8-F1
#
_entry.id   AF-A0A842ZXZ8-F1
#
_cell.length_a   1.000
_cell.length_b   1.000
_cell.length_c   1.000
_cell.angle_alpha   90.00
_cell.angle_beta   90.00
_cell.angle_gamma   90.00
#
_symmetry.space_group_name_H-M   'P 1'
#
loop_
_entity.id
_entity.type
_entity.pdbx_description
1 polymer ?
#
loop_
_entity_poly.entity_id
_entity_poly.type
_entity_poly.pdbx_seq_one_letter_code
_entity_poly.pdbx_strand_id
1 'polypeptide(L)'
;MKKKYIGWLQKTSNEGEDDLLGLDTEDGLIILAEEIENHIDEYGNFLTVKYFISDKEITETEAIEMWARNLFGKSDAKYRIRCSDLTGYLWTDEELNVGGHNLLDELKGYLHKYLILEIEYSKGEK
;
A
#
# COMPACT_ATOMS: atom_id res chain seq x y z
N MET A 1 13.26 -8.80 -0.91
CA MET A 1 13.24 -7.79 -2.01
C MET A 1 12.32 -6.67 -1.60
N LYS A 2 12.76 -5.42 -1.66
CA LYS A 2 11.92 -4.26 -1.30
C LYS A 2 11.43 -3.55 -2.56
N LYS A 3 10.13 -3.31 -2.66
CA LYS A 3 9.48 -2.57 -3.74
C LYS A 3 8.73 -1.38 -3.15
N LYS A 4 8.72 -0.28 -3.88
CA LYS A 4 8.08 0.98 -3.47
C LYS A 4 7.17 1.47 -4.58
N TYR A 5 5.96 1.85 -4.21
CA TYR A 5 4.91 2.36 -5.08
C TYR A 5 4.46 3.71 -4.53
N ILE A 6 4.40 4.72 -5.38
CA ILE A 6 4.07 6.08 -4.98
C ILE A 6 3.09 6.64 -5.99
N GLY A 7 1.96 7.17 -5.53
CA GLY A 7 0.98 7.73 -6.44
C GLY A 7 -0.36 8.05 -5.80
N TRP A 8 -1.32 8.43 -6.63
CA TRP A 8 -2.69 8.71 -6.21
C TRP A 8 -3.57 7.47 -6.30
N LEU A 9 -4.25 7.13 -5.21
CA LEU A 9 -5.21 6.04 -5.21
C LEU A 9 -6.45 6.41 -6.03
N GLN A 10 -6.76 5.58 -7.02
CA GLN A 10 -7.94 5.72 -7.85
C GLN A 10 -8.64 4.39 -8.07
N LYS A 11 -9.95 4.44 -8.24
CA LYS A 11 -10.74 3.29 -8.62
C LYS A 11 -10.64 3.14 -10.13
N THR A 12 -10.34 1.92 -10.57
CA THR A 12 -10.30 1.58 -11.99
C THR A 12 -11.19 0.38 -12.27
N SER A 13 -11.67 0.30 -13.50
CA SER A 13 -12.55 -0.76 -13.99
C SER A 13 -11.81 -1.47 -15.11
N ASN A 14 -11.60 -2.78 -14.98
CA ASN A 14 -11.15 -3.60 -16.10
C ASN A 14 -12.30 -4.54 -16.52
N GLU A 15 -12.46 -4.76 -17.83
CA GLU A 15 -13.55 -5.49 -18.53
C GLU A 15 -14.46 -6.41 -17.67
N GLY A 16 -15.33 -5.85 -16.82
CA GLY A 16 -16.34 -6.57 -16.04
C GLY A 16 -16.11 -6.69 -14.54
N GLU A 17 -14.98 -6.24 -14.00
CA GLU A 17 -14.72 -6.17 -12.56
C GLU A 17 -14.73 -4.72 -12.07
N ASP A 18 -15.75 -4.40 -11.29
CA ASP A 18 -16.15 -3.04 -10.96
C ASP A 18 -15.49 -2.51 -9.68
N ASP A 19 -14.27 -2.93 -9.30
CA ASP A 19 -13.66 -2.49 -8.02
C ASP A 19 -12.14 -2.72 -7.90
N LEU A 20 -11.36 -2.50 -8.97
CA LEU A 20 -9.91 -2.61 -8.91
C LEU A 20 -9.27 -1.34 -8.32
N LEU A 21 -8.23 -1.55 -7.52
CA LEU A 21 -7.46 -0.47 -6.90
C LEU A 21 -6.26 -0.12 -7.78
N GLY A 22 -6.34 1.03 -8.41
CA GLY A 22 -5.28 1.60 -9.23
C GLY A 22 -4.46 2.63 -8.46
N LEU A 23 -3.18 2.70 -8.75
CA LEU A 23 -2.26 3.73 -8.30
C LEU A 23 -1.81 4.56 -9.50
N ASP A 24 -2.18 5.84 -9.52
CA ASP A 24 -1.71 6.81 -10.52
C ASP A 24 -0.28 7.22 -10.20
N THR A 25 0.68 6.74 -10.97
CA THR A 25 2.09 7.08 -10.83
C THR A 25 2.55 7.94 -12.01
N GLU A 26 3.72 8.59 -11.90
CA GLU A 26 4.29 9.35 -13.03
C GLU A 26 4.54 8.47 -14.27
N ASP A 27 4.81 7.18 -14.07
CA ASP A 27 5.03 6.18 -15.11
C ASP A 27 3.73 5.58 -15.68
N GLY A 28 2.58 5.93 -15.11
CA GLY A 28 1.25 5.48 -15.53
C GLY A 28 0.43 4.83 -14.42
N LEU A 29 -0.73 4.27 -14.81
CA LEU A 29 -1.64 3.59 -13.90
C LEU A 29 -1.12 2.18 -13.59
N ILE A 30 -0.94 1.89 -12.30
CA ILE A 30 -0.52 0.58 -11.80
C ILE A 30 -1.68 -0.10 -11.09
N ILE A 31 -2.01 -1.33 -11.45
CA ILE A 31 -2.97 -2.15 -10.69
C ILE A 31 -2.22 -2.84 -9.55
N LEU A 32 -2.51 -2.43 -8.32
CA LEU A 32 -1.76 -2.90 -7.14
C LEU A 32 -1.88 -4.41 -6.94
N ALA A 33 -3.06 -4.98 -7.22
CA ALA A 33 -3.31 -6.41 -7.08
C ALA A 33 -2.37 -7.23 -7.97
N GLU A 34 -2.35 -6.94 -9.27
CA GLU A 34 -1.54 -7.65 -10.27
C GLU A 34 -0.04 -7.52 -9.99
N GLU A 35 0.43 -6.31 -9.66
CA GLU A 35 1.84 -6.08 -9.34
C GLU A 35 2.31 -6.84 -8.10
N ILE A 36 1.48 -6.89 -7.07
CA ILE A 36 1.81 -7.59 -5.83
C ILE A 36 1.80 -9.10 -6.07
N GLU A 37 0.82 -9.61 -6.82
CA GLU A 37 0.73 -11.04 -7.18
C GLU A 37 1.96 -11.49 -7.98
N ASN A 38 2.35 -10.74 -9.02
CA ASN A 38 3.55 -11.02 -9.81
C ASN A 38 4.81 -11.08 -8.95
N HIS A 39 4.94 -10.15 -7.99
CA HIS A 39 6.08 -10.10 -7.09
C HIS A 39 6.06 -11.20 -6.02
N ILE A 40 4.89 -11.70 -5.62
CA ILE A 40 4.78 -12.83 -4.70
C ILE A 40 5.29 -14.11 -5.37
N ASP A 41 4.91 -14.35 -6.62
CA ASP A 41 5.38 -15.50 -7.39
C ASP A 41 6.91 -15.45 -7.58
N GLU A 42 7.46 -14.26 -7.83
CA GLU A 42 8.90 -14.06 -8.06
C GLU A 42 9.76 -14.08 -6.78
N TYR A 43 9.34 -13.34 -5.74
CA TYR A 43 10.18 -13.06 -4.56
C TYR A 43 9.79 -13.81 -3.30
N GLY A 44 8.57 -14.34 -3.21
CA GLY A 44 8.07 -15.09 -2.06
C GLY A 44 6.79 -14.53 -1.45
N ASN A 45 6.18 -15.35 -0.61
CA ASN A 45 4.83 -15.16 -0.05
C ASN A 45 4.79 -14.57 1.37
N PHE A 46 5.95 -14.31 1.98
CA PHE A 46 6.01 -13.52 3.21
C PHE A 46 6.27 -12.08 2.86
N LEU A 47 5.42 -11.18 3.35
CA LEU A 47 5.58 -9.76 3.07
C LEU A 47 5.37 -8.89 4.29
N THR A 48 6.16 -7.83 4.33
CA THR A 48 6.04 -6.72 5.27
C THR A 48 5.58 -5.51 4.48
N VAL A 49 4.40 -5.01 4.79
CA VAL A 49 3.83 -3.82 4.15
C VAL A 49 3.95 -2.65 5.10
N LYS A 50 4.41 -1.53 4.56
CA LYS A 50 4.39 -0.23 5.18
C LYS A 50 3.76 0.75 4.22
N TYR A 51 2.82 1.56 4.67
CA TYR A 51 2.23 2.57 3.82
C TYR A 51 1.98 3.89 4.54
N PHE A 52 1.90 4.97 3.78
CA PHE A 52 1.57 6.31 4.23
C PHE A 52 0.50 6.90 3.33
N ILE A 53 -0.48 7.56 3.94
CA ILE A 53 -1.62 8.17 3.24
C ILE A 53 -1.65 9.65 3.56
N SER A 54 -1.92 10.47 2.54
CA SER A 54 -1.98 11.91 2.67
C SER A 54 -3.03 12.52 1.72
N ASP A 55 -3.59 13.65 2.12
CA ASP A 55 -4.49 14.46 1.29
C ASP A 55 -3.75 15.25 0.20
N LYS A 56 -2.42 15.23 0.22
CA LYS A 56 -1.54 15.94 -0.72
C LYS A 56 -0.33 15.08 -1.05
N GLU A 57 0.29 15.37 -2.19
CA GLU A 57 1.60 14.83 -2.53
C GLU A 57 2.59 15.19 -1.42
N ILE A 58 3.28 14.16 -0.93
CA ILE A 58 4.28 14.29 0.12
C ILE A 58 5.50 13.46 -0.27
N THR A 59 6.67 13.94 0.09
CA THR A 59 7.89 13.15 -0.05
C THR A 59 7.98 12.09 1.05
N GLU A 60 8.81 11.08 0.84
CA GLU A 60 9.09 10.06 1.86
C GLU A 60 9.65 10.68 3.16
N THR A 61 10.57 11.65 3.03
CA THR A 61 11.13 12.36 4.17
C THR A 61 10.03 13.05 4.98
N GLU A 62 9.09 13.73 4.32
CA GLU A 62 7.95 14.36 4.98
C GLU A 62 7.05 13.31 5.63
N ALA A 63 6.77 12.18 4.95
CA ALA A 63 5.97 11.09 5.51
C ALA A 63 6.58 10.53 6.81
N ILE A 64 7.90 10.30 6.82
CA ILE A 64 8.66 9.81 7.99
C ILE A 64 8.68 10.85 9.11
N GLU A 65 8.99 12.11 8.79
CA GLU A 65 8.99 13.19 9.78
C GLU A 65 7.61 13.34 10.44
N MET A 66 6.54 13.23 9.66
CA MET A 66 5.19 13.37 10.16
C MET A 66 4.72 12.13 10.94
N TRP A 67 5.14 10.92 10.55
CA TRP A 67 4.96 9.71 11.35
C TRP A 67 5.66 9.82 12.71
N ALA A 68 6.92 10.28 12.71
CA ALA A 68 7.65 10.56 13.94
C ALA A 68 6.90 11.59 14.80
N ARG A 69 6.38 12.69 14.22
CA ARG A 69 5.58 13.68 14.96
C ARG A 69 4.29 13.09 15.55
N ASN A 70 3.60 12.20 14.83
CA ASN A 70 2.42 11.49 15.34
C ASN A 70 2.77 10.56 16.51
N LEU A 71 3.89 9.83 16.44
CA LEU A 71 4.39 9.03 17.56
C LEU A 71 4.65 9.86 18.82
N PHE A 72 5.13 11.09 18.65
CA PHE A 72 5.37 12.03 19.75
C PHE A 72 4.15 12.88 20.14
N GLY A 73 2.95 12.56 19.63
CA GLY A 73 1.68 13.19 20.04
C GLY A 73 1.47 14.62 19.56
N LYS A 74 2.28 15.12 18.62
CA LYS A 74 2.07 16.44 17.97
C LYS A 74 1.30 16.23 16.67
N SER A 75 -0.03 16.11 16.76
CA SER A 75 -0.87 15.98 15.57
C SER A 75 -1.39 17.35 15.13
N ASP A 76 -0.87 17.86 14.00
CA ASP A 76 -1.47 18.97 13.26
C ASP A 76 -2.56 18.37 12.37
N ALA A 77 -3.82 18.76 12.59
CA ALA A 77 -5.04 18.11 12.07
C ALA A 77 -5.22 18.14 10.53
N LYS A 78 -4.17 18.49 9.77
CA LYS A 78 -4.19 18.63 8.31
C LYS A 78 -3.76 17.37 7.56
N TYR A 79 -3.32 16.31 8.25
CA TYR A 79 -2.76 15.13 7.62
C TYR A 79 -3.12 13.85 8.39
N ARG A 80 -3.92 12.97 7.78
CA ARG A 80 -4.24 11.64 8.34
C ARG A 80 -3.20 10.63 7.88
N ILE A 81 -2.11 10.52 8.65
CA ILE A 81 -1.08 9.51 8.39
C ILE A 81 -1.41 8.25 9.18
N ARG A 82 -1.70 7.18 8.45
CA ARG A 82 -1.82 5.83 9.00
C ARG A 82 -0.62 5.04 8.48
N CYS A 83 0.23 4.61 9.40
CA CYS A 83 1.31 3.66 9.15
C CYS A 83 0.87 2.35 9.78
N SER A 84 0.63 1.35 8.93
CA SER A 84 0.41 -0.02 9.38
C SER A 84 1.61 -0.83 8.92
N ASP A 85 2.35 -1.41 9.86
CA ASP A 85 3.36 -2.42 9.61
C ASP A 85 2.63 -3.77 9.62
N LEU A 86 2.09 -4.20 8.47
CA LEU A 86 1.40 -5.47 8.32
C LEU A 86 2.41 -6.53 7.88
N THR A 87 2.66 -7.53 8.73
CA THR A 87 3.48 -8.69 8.40
C THR A 87 2.59 -9.93 8.30
N GLY A 88 2.67 -10.65 7.19
CA GLY A 88 1.80 -11.81 6.97
C GLY A 88 2.17 -12.69 5.79
N TYR A 89 1.62 -13.90 5.81
CA TYR A 89 1.65 -14.82 4.68
C TYR A 89 0.52 -14.46 3.73
N LEU A 90 0.83 -14.23 2.46
CA LEU A 90 -0.23 -13.98 1.49
C LEU A 90 -0.80 -15.31 0.98
N TRP A 91 -2.12 -15.46 1.07
CA TRP A 91 -2.84 -16.43 0.25
C TRP A 91 -3.38 -15.70 -0.98
N THR A 92 -3.10 -16.27 -2.16
CA THR A 92 -3.64 -15.87 -3.46
C THR A 92 -5.12 -16.20 -3.53
N ASP A 93 -5.94 -15.36 -2.93
CA ASP A 93 -7.35 -15.22 -3.27
C ASP A 93 -7.55 -13.79 -3.81
N GLU A 94 -8.69 -13.48 -4.43
CA GLU A 94 -9.01 -12.13 -5.00
C GLU A 94 -8.90 -11.00 -3.95
N GLU A 95 -8.75 -11.39 -2.68
CA GLU A 95 -8.45 -10.58 -1.52
C GLU A 95 -6.99 -10.76 -1.10
N LEU A 96 -6.14 -9.73 -1.32
CA LEU A 96 -4.76 -9.64 -0.80
C LEU A 96 -4.79 -9.64 0.75
N ASN A 97 -4.86 -10.83 1.32
CA ASN A 97 -4.95 -11.06 2.75
C ASN A 97 -3.54 -11.09 3.36
N VAL A 98 -3.15 -10.00 4.02
CA VAL A 98 -1.89 -9.85 4.73
C VAL A 98 -2.14 -9.99 6.23
N GLY A 99 -1.72 -11.10 6.83
CA GLY A 99 -1.82 -11.28 8.29
C GLY A 99 -3.25 -11.26 8.83
N GLY A 100 -4.23 -11.67 8.02
CA GLY A 100 -5.66 -11.64 8.36
C GLY A 100 -6.38 -10.31 8.05
N HIS A 101 -5.70 -9.36 7.39
CA HIS A 101 -6.28 -8.10 6.94
C HIS A 101 -6.30 -8.03 5.40
N ASN A 102 -7.43 -7.65 4.81
CA ASN A 102 -7.52 -7.35 3.38
C ASN A 102 -6.92 -5.95 3.13
N LEU A 103 -5.66 -5.91 2.68
CA LEU A 103 -4.92 -4.68 2.46
C LEU A 103 -5.57 -3.82 1.37
N LEU A 104 -6.02 -4.44 0.27
CA LEU A 104 -6.67 -3.71 -0.81
C LEU A 104 -7.97 -3.07 -0.34
N ASP A 105 -8.77 -3.78 0.44
CA ASP A 105 -10.01 -3.24 1.00
C ASP A 105 -9.74 -2.06 1.94
N GLU A 106 -8.71 -2.14 2.77
CA GLU A 106 -8.27 -1.01 3.59
C GLU A 106 -7.86 0.19 2.73
N LEU A 107 -7.09 -0.03 1.66
CA LEU A 107 -6.67 1.02 0.75
C LEU A 107 -7.81 1.59 -0.12
N LYS A 108 -8.84 0.81 -0.44
CA LYS A 108 -10.09 1.29 -1.06
C LYS A 108 -10.81 2.30 -0.16
N GLY A 109 -10.63 2.23 1.16
CA GLY A 109 -11.12 3.26 2.10
C GLY A 109 -10.45 4.64 1.92
N TYR A 110 -9.35 4.71 1.18
CA TYR A 110 -8.53 5.92 0.98
C TYR A 110 -8.43 6.36 -0.48
N LEU A 111 -9.46 6.10 -1.28
CA LEU A 111 -9.54 6.63 -2.64
C LEU A 111 -9.34 8.16 -2.67
N HIS A 112 -8.68 8.62 -3.73
CA HIS A 112 -8.27 10.01 -3.96
C HIS A 112 -7.27 10.56 -2.94
N LYS A 113 -6.57 9.68 -2.21
CA LYS A 113 -5.44 10.06 -1.36
C LYS A 113 -4.13 9.70 -2.05
N TYR A 114 -3.09 10.45 -1.69
CA TYR A 114 -1.72 10.14 -2.06
C TYR A 114 -1.21 9.01 -1.17
N LEU A 115 -0.69 7.96 -1.80
CA LEU A 115 -0.18 6.75 -1.15
C LEU A 115 1.32 6.63 -1.42
N ILE A 116 2.08 6.40 -0.36
CA ILE A 116 3.44 5.85 -0.43
C ILE A 116 3.36 4.45 0.17
N LEU A 117 3.54 3.42 -0.65
CA LEU A 117 3.46 2.01 -0.27
C LEU A 117 4.83 1.37 -0.45
N GLU A 118 5.34 0.76 0.60
CA GLU A 118 6.55 -0.06 0.58
C GLU A 118 6.19 -1.49 0.96
N ILE A 119 6.59 -2.43 0.11
CA ILE A 119 6.39 -3.86 0.33
C ILE A 119 7.76 -4.54 0.31
N GLU A 120 8.09 -5.21 1.40
CA GLU A 120 9.27 -6.06 1.48
C GLU A 120 8.83 -7.53 1.39
N TYR A 121 9.19 -8.17 0.28
CA TYR A 121 8.96 -9.58 0.01
C TYR A 121 10.12 -10.43 0.55
N SER A 122 9.78 -11.56 1.14
CA SER A 122 10.72 -12.55 1.65
C SER A 122 10.19 -13.95 1.39
N LYS A 123 11.11 -14.90 1.21
CA LYS A 123 10.76 -16.32 1.20
C LYS A 123 10.59 -16.74 2.64
N GLY A 124 9.43 -17.28 3.00
CA GLY A 124 9.26 -17.91 4.30
C GLY A 124 10.32 -18.99 4.49
N GLU A 125 11.13 -18.87 5.54
CA GLU A 125 11.90 -20.01 6.00
C GLU A 125 10.89 -21.07 6.48
N LYS A 126 10.95 -22.25 5.85
CA LYS A 126 10.13 -23.41 6.20
C LYS A 126 10.44 -23.93 7.60
#